data_AF-A0A1Y2BPW7-F1
#
_entry.id   AF-A0A1Y2BPW7-F1
#
_cell.length_a   1.000
_cell.length_b   1.000
_cell.length_c   1.000
_cell.angle_alpha   90.00
_cell.angle_beta   90.00
_cell.angle_gamma   90.00
#
_symmetry.space_group_name_H-M   'P 1'
#
loop_
_entity.id
_entity.type
_entity.pdbx_description
1 polymer ?
#
loop_
_entity_poly.entity_id
_entity_poly.type
_entity_poly.pdbx_seq_one_letter_code
_entity_poly.pdbx_strand_id
1 'polypeptide(L)'
;MDTSLLSESVANIVNVNHNNEGIKVNPNTIKYGGLIASIEGSSILNIQNLYGSNLFGGYGAFTVTDNSSLSIKDIILDNISGNKQGGVLLYSNNENELASSFNVINGTFTNFYQDYEYISSTFIFIKKNIEISLNDCKIDNLYGRNAHEYSANIELNNVSLRNHITSIPSSFIRVDSISNTERILIKTNSADINISSSSFESIRNCGYTEECLKLLKNWNSGINDSSIAEIGPESNLTIMETSFTEVLGMTGFKAEKSSVIILDSCTLVMCFFEEGMILIDTNSYKNVGHYIINGGYFLSVMGGRSTIVTIKEIDSTSSVEINFSFFDSCFSVDYGAGIVYSLSYSNSTNTNISFNEWGPSISLSMTKESEPYFSNKDDLIIENPDGFVTNPTKMILSPDSVNSTSILSGEILSETIKCKNIFNK
;
A
#
# COMPACT_ATOMS: atom_id res chain seq x y z
N MET A 1 -26.04 -38.37 8.03
CA MET A 1 -24.79 -38.41 7.23
C MET A 1 -23.73 -38.97 8.15
N ASP A 2 -22.97 -39.98 7.72
CA ASP A 2 -21.87 -40.48 8.54
C ASP A 2 -20.76 -39.44 8.58
N THR A 3 -20.44 -38.95 9.78
CA THR A 3 -19.19 -38.24 10.04
C THR A 3 -18.07 -39.27 10.14
N SER A 4 -17.73 -39.91 9.01
CA SER A 4 -16.51 -40.70 8.92
C SER A 4 -15.34 -39.79 9.24
N LEU A 5 -14.60 -40.10 10.31
CA LEU A 5 -13.41 -39.37 10.72
C LEU A 5 -12.40 -39.39 9.56
N LEU A 6 -12.35 -38.29 8.80
CA LEU A 6 -11.24 -38.00 7.90
C LEU A 6 -10.01 -37.80 8.78
N SER A 7 -9.15 -38.81 8.82
CA SER A 7 -7.91 -38.76 9.57
C SER A 7 -6.99 -37.70 8.98
N GLU A 8 -6.58 -36.73 9.79
CA GLU A 8 -5.62 -35.70 9.40
C GLU A 8 -4.35 -36.35 8.83
N SER A 9 -3.98 -35.94 7.62
CA SER A 9 -2.82 -36.49 6.92
C SER A 9 -1.58 -35.64 7.24
N VAL A 10 -0.75 -36.09 8.19
CA VAL A 10 0.42 -35.34 8.64
C VAL A 10 1.71 -35.83 7.97
N ALA A 11 2.33 -34.97 7.17
CA ALA A 11 3.61 -35.19 6.52
C ALA A 11 4.70 -34.27 7.10
N ASN A 12 5.94 -34.76 7.17
CA ASN A 12 7.09 -34.01 7.66
C ASN A 12 8.27 -34.19 6.71
N ILE A 13 8.86 -33.10 6.25
CA ILE A 13 9.98 -33.05 5.30
C ILE A 13 11.13 -32.27 5.94
N VAL A 14 12.35 -32.80 5.89
CA VAL A 14 13.52 -32.17 6.54
C VAL A 14 14.75 -32.27 5.64
N ASN A 15 15.52 -31.18 5.51
CA ASN A 15 16.76 -31.08 4.72
C ASN A 15 16.57 -31.41 3.22
N VAL A 16 15.64 -30.72 2.55
CA VAL A 16 15.37 -30.90 1.12
C VAL A 16 16.05 -29.84 0.26
N ASN A 17 16.46 -30.25 -0.94
CA ASN A 17 17.19 -29.46 -1.91
C ASN A 17 16.58 -29.68 -3.30
N HIS A 18 16.01 -28.63 -3.91
CA HIS A 18 15.14 -28.72 -5.09
C HIS A 18 15.62 -27.75 -6.19
N ASN A 19 16.33 -28.23 -7.21
CA ASN A 19 17.07 -27.35 -8.13
C ASN A 19 16.88 -27.66 -9.62
N ASN A 20 16.77 -26.60 -10.43
CA ASN A 20 16.71 -26.65 -11.90
C ASN A 20 15.49 -27.42 -12.45
N GLU A 21 14.34 -27.31 -11.78
CA GLU A 21 13.13 -28.01 -12.17
C GLU A 21 12.13 -27.13 -12.94
N GLY A 22 11.23 -27.78 -13.69
CA GLY A 22 10.46 -27.12 -14.73
C GLY A 22 11.30 -26.82 -15.97
N ILE A 23 10.72 -26.14 -16.97
CA ILE A 23 11.42 -25.84 -18.23
C ILE A 23 11.07 -24.42 -18.69
N LYS A 24 12.02 -23.48 -18.54
CA LYS A 24 11.86 -22.08 -18.97
C LYS A 24 11.51 -21.93 -20.47
N VAL A 25 11.88 -22.91 -21.30
CA VAL A 25 11.58 -22.96 -22.75
C VAL A 25 10.21 -23.58 -23.06
N ASN A 26 9.62 -24.34 -22.13
CA ASN A 26 8.23 -24.82 -22.25
C ASN A 26 7.51 -24.76 -20.88
N PRO A 27 7.09 -23.57 -20.44
CA PRO A 27 6.42 -23.38 -19.14
C PRO A 27 5.04 -24.05 -19.00
N ASN A 28 4.59 -24.83 -20.00
CA ASN A 28 3.34 -25.57 -19.96
C ASN A 28 3.50 -27.05 -19.56
N THR A 29 4.69 -27.45 -19.08
CA THR A 29 4.95 -28.78 -18.50
C THR A 29 4.13 -29.03 -17.24
N ILE A 30 4.18 -28.12 -16.26
CA ILE A 30 3.35 -28.17 -15.06
C ILE A 30 1.99 -27.54 -15.39
N LYS A 31 0.95 -28.39 -15.42
CA LYS A 31 -0.41 -27.98 -15.77
C LYS A 31 -1.23 -27.48 -14.58
N TYR A 32 -0.97 -28.06 -13.40
CA TYR A 32 -1.69 -27.82 -12.14
C TYR A 32 -0.72 -28.02 -10.96
N GLY A 33 -1.03 -27.44 -9.80
CA GLY A 33 -0.23 -27.56 -8.57
C GLY A 33 0.97 -26.60 -8.48
N GLY A 34 1.67 -26.70 -7.34
CA GLY A 34 2.89 -25.98 -7.03
C GLY A 34 4.17 -26.68 -7.52
N LEU A 35 5.28 -25.95 -7.61
CA LEU A 35 6.60 -26.45 -8.03
C LEU A 35 7.26 -27.39 -7.01
N ILE A 36 6.96 -27.23 -5.71
CA ILE A 36 7.63 -27.97 -4.61
C ILE A 36 6.63 -28.86 -3.88
N ALA A 37 5.45 -28.32 -3.53
CA ALA A 37 4.38 -29.11 -2.92
C ALA A 37 3.00 -28.59 -3.35
N SER A 38 2.04 -29.52 -3.37
CA SER A 38 0.61 -29.25 -3.48
C SER A 38 -0.10 -29.99 -2.35
N ILE A 39 -0.92 -29.29 -1.58
CA ILE A 39 -1.57 -29.79 -0.37
C ILE A 39 -3.07 -29.48 -0.47
N GLU A 40 -3.90 -30.46 -0.15
CA GLU A 40 -5.35 -30.45 -0.37
C GLU A 40 -6.04 -31.21 0.78
N GLY A 41 -7.24 -30.76 1.15
CA GLY A 41 -8.04 -31.36 2.24
C GLY A 41 -7.42 -31.14 3.63
N SER A 42 -7.90 -31.89 4.63
CA SER A 42 -7.38 -31.90 6.01
C SER A 42 -5.98 -32.52 6.15
N SER A 43 -5.01 -31.95 5.43
CA SER A 43 -3.63 -32.37 5.32
C SER A 43 -2.69 -31.32 5.91
N ILE A 44 -1.71 -31.76 6.69
CA ILE A 44 -0.71 -30.91 7.35
C ILE A 44 0.67 -31.28 6.81
N LEU A 45 1.38 -30.34 6.17
CA LEU A 45 2.76 -30.52 5.75
C LEU A 45 3.68 -29.59 6.54
N ASN A 46 4.60 -30.17 7.30
CA ASN A 46 5.70 -29.46 7.93
C ASN A 46 6.97 -29.62 7.10
N ILE A 47 7.66 -28.51 6.79
CA ILE A 47 8.95 -28.52 6.09
C ILE A 47 10.00 -27.80 6.94
N GLN A 48 11.17 -28.41 7.12
CA GLN A 48 12.33 -27.77 7.76
C GLN A 48 13.58 -27.85 6.86
N ASN A 49 14.35 -26.75 6.79
CA ASN A 49 15.60 -26.66 6.02
C ASN A 49 15.36 -26.99 4.52
N LEU A 50 14.60 -26.13 3.84
CA LEU A 50 14.34 -26.24 2.41
C LEU A 50 15.21 -25.25 1.63
N TYR A 51 16.07 -25.76 0.74
CA TYR A 51 16.72 -24.97 -0.28
C TYR A 51 16.11 -25.29 -1.66
N GLY A 52 15.91 -24.28 -2.49
CA GLY A 52 15.65 -24.50 -3.91
C GLY A 52 16.08 -23.35 -4.80
N SER A 53 16.50 -23.67 -6.03
CA SER A 53 16.87 -22.64 -7.00
C SER A 53 16.54 -23.02 -8.44
N ASN A 54 16.33 -22.01 -9.29
CA ASN A 54 16.03 -22.18 -10.71
C ASN A 54 14.77 -23.05 -10.95
N LEU A 55 13.63 -22.68 -10.36
CA LEU A 55 12.36 -23.41 -10.49
C LEU A 55 11.39 -22.66 -11.42
N PHE A 56 10.91 -23.32 -12.48
CA PHE A 56 10.19 -22.65 -13.59
C PHE A 56 8.81 -23.26 -13.89
N GLY A 57 7.75 -22.60 -13.44
CA GLY A 57 6.36 -22.82 -13.85
C GLY A 57 5.37 -22.95 -12.69
N GLY A 58 4.31 -23.73 -12.90
CA GLY A 58 3.29 -24.02 -11.87
C GLY A 58 2.43 -22.81 -11.48
N TYR A 59 1.53 -23.02 -10.53
CA TYR A 59 0.69 -21.95 -9.96
C TYR A 59 1.41 -21.12 -8.88
N GLY A 60 2.49 -21.67 -8.32
CA GLY A 60 3.38 -21.08 -7.33
C GLY A 60 4.45 -22.09 -6.92
N ALA A 61 5.33 -21.75 -5.98
CA ALA A 61 6.20 -22.74 -5.33
C ALA A 61 5.38 -23.76 -4.53
N PHE A 62 4.32 -23.27 -3.86
CA PHE A 62 3.38 -24.07 -3.08
C PHE A 62 1.94 -23.80 -3.52
N THR A 63 1.10 -24.84 -3.45
CA THR A 63 -0.36 -24.67 -3.46
C THR A 63 -0.99 -25.32 -2.24
N VAL A 64 -1.93 -24.61 -1.62
CA VAL A 64 -2.65 -24.98 -0.39
C VAL A 64 -4.14 -24.80 -0.69
N THR A 65 -4.96 -25.84 -0.48
CA THR A 65 -6.43 -25.78 -0.69
C THR A 65 -7.20 -26.61 0.33
N ASP A 66 -8.50 -26.32 0.45
CA ASP A 66 -9.51 -27.14 1.11
C ASP A 66 -9.22 -27.48 2.59
N ASN A 67 -8.87 -26.46 3.38
CA ASN A 67 -8.53 -26.59 4.82
C ASN A 67 -7.27 -27.46 5.05
N SER A 68 -6.19 -27.14 4.34
CA SER A 68 -4.85 -27.70 4.59
C SER A 68 -3.95 -26.74 5.34
N SER A 69 -2.88 -27.26 5.95
CA SER A 69 -1.87 -26.46 6.64
C SER A 69 -0.48 -26.73 6.08
N LEU A 70 0.26 -25.66 5.80
CA LEU A 70 1.66 -25.69 5.41
C LEU A 70 2.47 -24.85 6.40
N SER A 71 3.35 -25.51 7.16
CA SER A 71 4.30 -24.85 8.05
C SER A 71 5.72 -25.07 7.54
N ILE A 72 6.44 -23.97 7.30
CA ILE A 72 7.81 -23.99 6.78
C ILE A 72 8.73 -23.25 7.74
N LYS A 73 9.81 -23.90 8.14
CA LYS A 73 10.89 -23.28 8.90
C LYS A 73 12.22 -23.40 8.14
N ASP A 74 12.98 -22.31 8.11
CA ASP A 74 14.32 -22.27 7.52
C ASP A 74 14.26 -22.58 6.00
N ILE A 75 13.81 -21.60 5.19
CA ILE A 75 13.64 -21.73 3.72
C ILE A 75 14.48 -20.72 2.93
N ILE A 76 15.12 -21.18 1.86
CA ILE A 76 15.83 -20.34 0.88
C ILE A 76 15.35 -20.71 -0.52
N LEU A 77 14.79 -19.74 -1.25
CA LEU A 77 14.38 -19.89 -2.66
C LEU A 77 15.01 -18.78 -3.53
N ASP A 78 15.68 -19.17 -4.61
CA ASP A 78 16.32 -18.24 -5.56
C ASP A 78 15.93 -18.51 -7.03
N ASN A 79 15.73 -17.45 -7.82
CA ASN A 79 15.42 -17.52 -9.26
C ASN A 79 14.20 -18.41 -9.55
N ILE A 80 13.07 -18.06 -8.93
CA ILE A 80 11.79 -18.77 -9.08
C ILE A 80 10.91 -18.03 -10.08
N SER A 81 10.27 -18.75 -11.00
CA SER A 81 9.46 -18.16 -12.07
C SER A 81 8.08 -18.80 -12.16
N GLY A 82 7.03 -18.01 -11.96
CA GLY A 82 5.64 -18.36 -12.23
C GLY A 82 5.23 -17.97 -13.66
N ASN A 83 4.29 -18.71 -14.24
CA ASN A 83 3.76 -18.47 -15.58
C ASN A 83 2.24 -18.71 -15.72
N LYS A 84 1.53 -18.75 -14.59
CA LYS A 84 0.11 -19.12 -14.46
C LYS A 84 -0.62 -18.09 -13.61
N GLN A 85 -1.94 -18.25 -13.55
CA GLN A 85 -2.81 -17.52 -12.62
C GLN A 85 -2.52 -17.94 -11.17
N GLY A 86 -1.53 -17.33 -10.53
CA GLY A 86 -1.19 -17.56 -9.12
C GLY A 86 -0.02 -16.71 -8.64
N GLY A 87 0.46 -16.98 -7.42
CA GLY A 87 1.56 -16.24 -6.80
C GLY A 87 2.83 -17.07 -6.78
N VAL A 88 3.97 -16.48 -7.14
CA VAL A 88 5.23 -17.23 -7.36
C VAL A 88 5.69 -18.01 -6.12
N LEU A 89 5.39 -17.55 -4.90
CA LEU A 89 5.53 -18.35 -3.68
C LEU A 89 4.29 -19.23 -3.43
N LEU A 90 3.11 -18.61 -3.32
CA LEU A 90 1.88 -19.29 -2.90
C LEU A 90 0.71 -19.00 -3.85
N TYR A 91 -0.03 -20.05 -4.18
CA TYR A 91 -1.39 -19.96 -4.71
C TYR A 91 -2.36 -20.81 -3.89
N SER A 92 -3.36 -20.16 -3.27
CA SER A 92 -4.52 -20.82 -2.66
C SER A 92 -5.79 -20.58 -3.49
N ASN A 93 -6.63 -21.61 -3.59
CA ASN A 93 -7.86 -21.61 -4.37
C ASN A 93 -8.91 -22.56 -3.78
N ASN A 94 -10.17 -22.12 -3.74
CA ASN A 94 -11.31 -22.93 -3.30
C ASN A 94 -11.29 -23.31 -1.80
N GLU A 95 -10.91 -22.38 -0.92
CA GLU A 95 -11.05 -22.61 0.52
C GLU A 95 -12.53 -22.62 0.95
N ASN A 96 -12.86 -23.52 1.88
CA ASN A 96 -14.22 -23.73 2.36
C ASN A 96 -14.56 -22.77 3.52
N GLU A 97 -15.47 -23.13 4.43
CA GLU A 97 -15.77 -22.28 5.61
C GLU A 97 -14.65 -22.30 6.66
N LEU A 98 -13.95 -23.43 6.78
CA LEU A 98 -12.73 -23.54 7.58
C LEU A 98 -11.52 -23.07 6.76
N ALA A 99 -10.63 -22.31 7.40
CA ALA A 99 -9.49 -21.69 6.72
C ALA A 99 -8.29 -22.63 6.60
N SER A 100 -7.62 -22.60 5.45
CA SER A 100 -6.27 -23.16 5.32
C SER A 100 -5.24 -22.27 6.05
N SER A 101 -4.01 -22.74 6.20
CA SER A 101 -2.91 -21.94 6.74
C SER A 101 -1.59 -22.11 5.98
N PHE A 102 -0.86 -21.00 5.79
CA PHE A 102 0.49 -20.96 5.21
C PHE A 102 1.43 -20.12 6.08
N ASN A 103 2.29 -20.80 6.83
CA ASN A 103 3.15 -20.20 7.83
C ASN A 103 4.63 -20.39 7.45
N VAL A 104 5.41 -19.31 7.45
CA VAL A 104 6.85 -19.32 7.18
C VAL A 104 7.62 -18.61 8.28
N ILE A 105 8.70 -19.24 8.75
CA ILE A 105 9.64 -18.67 9.72
C ILE A 105 11.06 -18.76 9.14
N ASN A 106 11.83 -17.66 9.19
CA ASN A 106 13.20 -17.56 8.69
C ASN A 106 13.30 -17.91 7.18
N GLY A 107 12.64 -17.10 6.35
CA GLY A 107 12.58 -17.26 4.90
C GLY A 107 13.47 -16.27 4.14
N THR A 108 14.20 -16.74 3.14
CA THR A 108 14.93 -15.90 2.18
C THR A 108 14.42 -16.18 0.76
N PHE A 109 13.93 -15.14 0.10
CA PHE A 109 13.32 -15.23 -1.23
C PHE A 109 13.96 -14.19 -2.15
N THR A 110 14.66 -14.66 -3.19
CA THR A 110 15.40 -13.78 -4.11
C THR A 110 15.06 -14.04 -5.56
N ASN A 111 14.94 -12.98 -6.36
CA ASN A 111 14.78 -13.04 -7.81
C ASN A 111 13.52 -13.84 -8.23
N PHE A 112 12.34 -13.35 -7.85
CA PHE A 112 11.06 -13.98 -8.20
C PHE A 112 10.44 -13.26 -9.40
N TYR A 113 10.03 -14.04 -10.41
CA TYR A 113 9.53 -13.54 -11.70
C TYR A 113 8.15 -14.10 -11.99
N GLN A 114 7.17 -13.24 -12.28
CA GLN A 114 5.83 -13.65 -12.69
C GLN A 114 5.55 -13.24 -14.14
N ASP A 115 5.72 -14.20 -15.05
CA ASP A 115 5.65 -13.99 -16.51
C ASP A 115 4.27 -14.28 -17.11
N TYR A 116 3.21 -14.41 -16.29
CA TYR A 116 1.84 -14.57 -16.79
C TYR A 116 1.25 -13.22 -17.25
N GLU A 117 0.70 -13.13 -18.47
CA GLU A 117 0.23 -11.85 -19.03
C GLU A 117 -1.09 -11.36 -18.40
N TYR A 118 -1.82 -12.25 -17.75
CA TYR A 118 -3.03 -11.94 -16.98
C TYR A 118 -2.75 -12.04 -15.48
N ILE A 119 -3.70 -11.55 -14.69
CA ILE A 119 -4.18 -12.12 -13.44
C ILE A 119 -3.23 -13.15 -12.77
N SER A 120 -2.27 -12.72 -11.95
CA SER A 120 -1.30 -13.50 -11.18
C SER A 120 -0.83 -12.73 -9.91
N SER A 121 0.36 -12.96 -9.36
CA SER A 121 0.96 -12.15 -8.28
C SER A 121 2.48 -12.34 -8.26
N THR A 122 3.25 -11.32 -7.85
CA THR A 122 4.72 -11.46 -7.74
C THR A 122 5.13 -12.41 -6.63
N PHE A 123 4.27 -12.63 -5.63
CA PHE A 123 4.62 -13.45 -4.46
C PHE A 123 3.45 -14.31 -3.98
N ILE A 124 2.35 -13.72 -3.48
CA ILE A 124 1.22 -14.46 -2.88
C ILE A 124 -0.10 -14.13 -3.58
N PHE A 125 -0.86 -15.17 -3.90
CA PHE A 125 -2.18 -15.10 -4.54
C PHE A 125 -3.17 -15.98 -3.78
N ILE A 126 -4.33 -15.44 -3.44
CA ILE A 126 -5.32 -16.06 -2.57
C ILE A 126 -6.72 -15.94 -3.17
N LYS A 127 -7.54 -16.99 -3.02
CA LYS A 127 -8.95 -16.98 -3.44
C LYS A 127 -9.96 -17.42 -2.36
N LYS A 128 -9.59 -17.41 -1.07
CA LYS A 128 -10.46 -17.26 0.11
C LYS A 128 -9.67 -17.57 1.38
N ASN A 129 -10.29 -17.28 2.54
CA ASN A 129 -10.21 -18.04 3.79
C ASN A 129 -8.90 -18.81 4.01
N ILE A 130 -7.78 -18.09 4.10
CA ILE A 130 -6.48 -18.62 4.46
C ILE A 130 -5.82 -17.68 5.46
N GLU A 131 -5.16 -18.26 6.45
CA GLU A 131 -4.29 -17.57 7.40
C GLU A 131 -2.86 -17.62 6.86
N ILE A 132 -2.21 -16.46 6.75
CA ILE A 132 -0.82 -16.36 6.31
C ILE A 132 0.00 -15.64 7.38
N SER A 133 1.09 -16.26 7.81
CA SER A 133 2.06 -15.63 8.71
C SER A 133 3.48 -15.77 8.15
N LEU A 134 4.13 -14.63 7.85
CA LEU A 134 5.53 -14.57 7.42
C LEU A 134 6.36 -13.90 8.51
N ASN A 135 7.26 -14.67 9.13
CA ASN A 135 8.12 -14.22 10.23
C ASN A 135 9.60 -14.27 9.81
N ASP A 136 10.37 -13.25 10.18
CA ASP A 136 11.82 -13.16 9.93
C ASP A 136 12.19 -13.38 8.45
N CYS A 137 11.44 -12.76 7.54
CA CYS A 137 11.53 -13.04 6.10
C CYS A 137 12.23 -11.92 5.31
N LYS A 138 13.31 -12.26 4.58
CA LYS A 138 13.93 -11.38 3.58
C LYS A 138 13.38 -11.69 2.18
N ILE A 139 12.91 -10.66 1.48
CA ILE A 139 12.34 -10.75 0.14
C ILE A 139 13.00 -9.67 -0.74
N ASP A 140 13.59 -10.07 -1.88
CA ASP A 140 14.43 -9.18 -2.70
C ASP A 140 14.25 -9.48 -4.21
N ASN A 141 14.28 -8.45 -5.04
CA ASN A 141 14.12 -8.51 -6.51
C ASN A 141 12.83 -9.25 -6.94
N LEU A 142 11.69 -8.59 -6.83
CA LEU A 142 10.38 -9.10 -7.26
C LEU A 142 9.89 -8.41 -8.54
N TYR A 143 9.44 -9.19 -9.54
CA TYR A 143 8.94 -8.69 -10.83
C TYR A 143 7.65 -9.43 -11.26
N GLY A 144 6.66 -8.75 -11.86
CA GLY A 144 5.43 -9.42 -12.33
C GLY A 144 4.33 -8.58 -12.98
N ARG A 145 3.17 -9.21 -13.21
CA ARG A 145 2.13 -8.80 -14.17
C ARG A 145 0.69 -9.24 -13.79
N ASN A 146 -0.22 -8.31 -13.45
CA ASN A 146 -1.70 -8.44 -13.23
C ASN A 146 -2.15 -9.40 -12.07
N ALA A 147 -3.42 -9.42 -11.57
CA ALA A 147 -3.88 -10.23 -10.37
C ALA A 147 -5.44 -10.36 -10.05
N HIS A 148 -5.99 -11.37 -9.27
CA HIS A 148 -7.46 -11.54 -8.86
C HIS A 148 -7.93 -12.35 -7.55
N GLU A 149 -8.97 -11.91 -6.77
CA GLU A 149 -10.31 -12.51 -6.46
C GLU A 149 -10.98 -12.79 -5.05
N TYR A 150 -10.49 -12.67 -3.78
CA TYR A 150 -11.37 -12.96 -2.56
C TYR A 150 -11.03 -12.30 -1.16
N SER A 151 -10.72 -13.08 -0.09
CA SER A 151 -10.55 -12.67 1.35
C SER A 151 -9.45 -13.47 2.09
N ALA A 152 -8.81 -12.92 3.14
CA ALA A 152 -7.70 -13.58 3.87
C ALA A 152 -7.34 -12.90 5.21
N ASN A 153 -6.62 -13.60 6.11
CA ASN A 153 -5.94 -13.01 7.27
C ASN A 153 -4.42 -13.05 7.03
N ILE A 154 -3.72 -11.91 7.19
CA ILE A 154 -2.31 -11.77 6.79
C ILE A 154 -1.48 -11.13 7.91
N GLU A 155 -0.43 -11.81 8.35
CA GLU A 155 0.57 -11.33 9.30
C GLU A 155 1.95 -11.27 8.65
N LEU A 156 2.59 -10.09 8.70
CA LEU A 156 3.95 -9.83 8.23
C LEU A 156 4.79 -9.29 9.40
N ASN A 157 5.65 -10.12 9.98
CA ASN A 157 6.42 -9.78 11.16
C ASN A 157 7.93 -9.86 10.88
N ASN A 158 8.67 -8.77 11.11
CA ASN A 158 10.09 -8.64 10.76
C ASN A 158 10.37 -9.04 9.29
N VAL A 159 9.58 -8.48 8.36
CA VAL A 159 9.71 -8.73 6.92
C VAL A 159 10.47 -7.59 6.25
N SER A 160 11.55 -7.91 5.53
CA SER A 160 12.31 -6.96 4.70
C SER A 160 11.99 -7.20 3.22
N LEU A 161 11.11 -6.39 2.63
CA LEU A 161 10.88 -6.37 1.18
C LEU A 161 11.70 -5.26 0.51
N ARG A 162 12.51 -5.62 -0.49
CA ARG A 162 13.34 -4.68 -1.26
C ARG A 162 13.15 -4.91 -2.76
N ASN A 163 13.33 -3.85 -3.56
CA ASN A 163 13.38 -3.92 -5.02
C ASN A 163 12.14 -4.58 -5.68
N HIS A 164 10.93 -4.32 -5.16
CA HIS A 164 9.68 -4.65 -5.87
C HIS A 164 9.48 -3.62 -6.98
N ILE A 165 9.71 -4.03 -8.22
CA ILE A 165 9.65 -3.16 -9.40
C ILE A 165 8.74 -3.82 -10.45
N THR A 166 7.63 -3.15 -10.76
CA THR A 166 6.61 -3.68 -11.68
C THR A 166 6.64 -2.92 -13.01
N SER A 167 6.68 -3.64 -14.14
CA SER A 167 6.56 -3.06 -15.49
C SER A 167 5.14 -3.17 -16.08
N ILE A 168 4.27 -3.94 -15.42
CA ILE A 168 2.83 -4.09 -15.68
C ILE A 168 2.13 -4.04 -14.31
N PRO A 169 0.88 -3.53 -14.16
CA PRO A 169 0.20 -3.45 -12.87
C PRO A 169 0.22 -4.78 -12.11
N SER A 170 0.88 -4.87 -10.96
CA SER A 170 0.97 -6.10 -10.19
C SER A 170 1.18 -5.81 -8.71
N SER A 171 0.93 -6.81 -7.88
CA SER A 171 0.88 -6.73 -6.42
C SER A 171 1.89 -7.68 -5.80
N PHE A 172 2.39 -7.35 -4.61
CA PHE A 172 3.22 -8.23 -3.80
C PHE A 172 2.34 -9.30 -3.12
N ILE A 173 1.31 -8.85 -2.40
CA ILE A 173 0.25 -9.70 -1.86
C ILE A 173 -1.06 -9.24 -2.48
N ARG A 174 -1.87 -10.17 -3.00
CA ARG A 174 -3.21 -9.82 -3.48
C ARG A 174 -4.31 -10.77 -3.08
N VAL A 175 -5.38 -10.12 -2.62
CA VAL A 175 -6.67 -10.63 -2.22
C VAL A 175 -7.83 -9.75 -2.77
N ASP A 176 -7.50 -8.60 -3.41
CA ASP A 176 -8.00 -8.18 -4.75
C ASP A 176 -9.21 -7.22 -5.00
N SER A 177 -9.31 -6.76 -6.27
CA SER A 177 -10.45 -6.30 -7.08
C SER A 177 -10.52 -6.92 -8.51
N ILE A 178 -11.74 -7.08 -9.06
CA ILE A 178 -12.11 -7.28 -10.49
C ILE A 178 -11.34 -6.40 -11.51
N SER A 179 -10.63 -5.38 -11.05
CA SER A 179 -9.90 -4.40 -11.84
C SER A 179 -8.51 -4.89 -12.29
N ASN A 180 -8.36 -5.06 -13.60
CA ASN A 180 -7.11 -5.46 -14.27
C ASN A 180 -6.08 -4.31 -14.41
N THR A 181 -6.28 -3.16 -13.75
CA THR A 181 -5.49 -1.93 -14.00
C THR A 181 -4.74 -1.38 -12.78
N GLU A 182 -4.95 -1.98 -11.60
CA GLU A 182 -4.54 -1.48 -10.29
C GLU A 182 -3.15 -1.97 -9.85
N ARG A 183 -2.32 -1.05 -9.34
CA ARG A 183 -0.88 -1.26 -9.06
C ARG A 183 -0.61 -1.06 -7.57
N ILE A 184 -1.03 -2.03 -6.77
CA ILE A 184 -1.16 -1.88 -5.32
C ILE A 184 -0.30 -2.94 -4.65
N LEU A 185 0.62 -2.56 -3.78
CA LEU A 185 1.58 -3.49 -3.17
C LEU A 185 0.85 -4.58 -2.34
N ILE A 186 -0.08 -4.16 -1.48
CA ILE A 186 -0.95 -5.04 -0.69
C ILE A 186 -2.41 -4.66 -0.98
N LYS A 187 -3.16 -5.49 -1.70
CA LYS A 187 -4.62 -5.26 -1.88
C LYS A 187 -5.46 -6.38 -1.31
N THR A 188 -6.51 -6.04 -0.56
CA THR A 188 -7.53 -6.96 -0.05
C THR A 188 -8.95 -6.44 -0.31
N ASN A 189 -9.93 -7.34 -0.31
CA ASN A 189 -11.36 -7.00 -0.42
C ASN A 189 -12.07 -7.11 0.95
N SER A 190 -11.74 -8.13 1.75
CA SER A 190 -12.11 -8.26 3.16
C SER A 190 -11.00 -9.02 3.88
N ALA A 191 -10.31 -8.36 4.82
CA ALA A 191 -9.14 -8.91 5.50
C ALA A 191 -8.81 -8.18 6.81
N ASP A 192 -8.28 -8.93 7.78
CA ASP A 192 -7.45 -8.38 8.85
C ASP A 192 -5.98 -8.57 8.47
N ILE A 193 -5.24 -7.45 8.38
CA ILE A 193 -3.83 -7.40 7.98
C ILE A 193 -3.01 -6.78 9.12
N ASN A 194 -2.01 -7.48 9.60
CA ASN A 194 -1.08 -6.99 10.61
C ASN A 194 0.35 -6.99 10.05
N ILE A 195 1.04 -5.85 10.15
CA ILE A 195 2.41 -5.66 9.70
C ILE A 195 3.22 -5.07 10.86
N SER A 196 4.24 -5.77 11.34
CA SER A 196 5.04 -5.36 12.50
C SER A 196 6.54 -5.35 12.21
N SER A 197 7.22 -4.32 12.71
CA SER A 197 8.69 -4.19 12.77
C SER A 197 9.38 -4.49 11.43
N SER A 198 8.74 -4.11 10.31
CA SER A 198 9.09 -4.51 8.95
C SER A 198 9.73 -3.38 8.13
N SER A 199 10.32 -3.69 6.98
CA SER A 199 10.95 -2.69 6.10
C SER A 199 10.60 -2.89 4.62
N PHE A 200 10.22 -1.80 3.96
CA PHE A 200 9.83 -1.75 2.55
C PHE A 200 10.70 -0.70 1.82
N GLU A 201 11.61 -1.14 0.96
CA GLU A 201 12.65 -0.28 0.35
C GLU A 201 12.62 -0.30 -1.19
N SER A 202 12.72 0.89 -1.79
CA SER A 202 12.78 1.12 -3.25
C SER A 202 11.63 0.45 -4.01
N ILE A 203 10.43 0.53 -3.44
CA ILE A 203 9.19 -0.03 -4.01
C ILE A 203 8.67 0.89 -5.13
N ARG A 204 8.64 0.40 -6.37
CA ARG A 204 8.28 1.20 -7.55
C ARG A 204 7.13 0.56 -8.31
N ASN A 205 5.93 1.07 -8.02
CA ASN A 205 4.73 0.73 -8.76
C ASN A 205 4.85 1.17 -10.23
N CYS A 206 4.28 0.35 -11.13
CA CYS A 206 4.22 0.50 -12.59
C CYS A 206 4.15 1.96 -13.10
N GLY A 207 3.34 2.83 -12.50
CA GLY A 207 3.21 4.24 -12.92
C GLY A 207 4.53 5.02 -13.04
N TYR A 208 5.59 4.59 -12.35
CA TYR A 208 6.90 5.23 -12.32
C TYR A 208 7.98 4.50 -13.15
N THR A 209 7.62 3.53 -14.00
CA THR A 209 8.56 2.85 -14.91
C THR A 209 8.31 3.18 -16.39
N GLU A 210 9.38 3.44 -17.15
CA GLU A 210 9.28 3.78 -18.58
C GLU A 210 8.60 2.68 -19.41
N GLU A 211 8.81 1.41 -19.07
CA GLU A 211 8.22 0.27 -19.76
C GLU A 211 6.70 0.26 -19.58
N CYS A 212 6.22 0.42 -18.34
CA CYS A 212 4.81 0.55 -18.03
C CYS A 212 4.19 1.76 -18.74
N LEU A 213 4.82 2.93 -18.69
CA LEU A 213 4.34 4.14 -19.37
C LEU A 213 4.27 3.99 -20.91
N LYS A 214 5.03 3.08 -21.51
CA LYS A 214 4.93 2.71 -22.94
C LYS A 214 3.78 1.74 -23.20
N LEU A 215 3.53 0.78 -22.29
CA LEU A 215 2.42 -0.17 -22.40
C LEU A 215 1.05 0.50 -22.16
N LEU A 216 0.94 1.33 -21.12
CA LEU A 216 -0.31 2.02 -20.74
C LEU A 216 -0.87 2.93 -21.83
N LYS A 217 -0.01 3.56 -22.64
CA LYS A 217 -0.42 4.38 -23.80
C LYS A 217 -1.26 3.62 -24.83
N ASN A 218 -1.20 2.30 -24.83
CA ASN A 218 -1.98 1.45 -25.74
C ASN A 218 -3.29 0.93 -25.12
N TRP A 219 -3.49 1.08 -23.81
CA TRP A 219 -4.60 0.42 -23.08
C TRP A 219 -5.80 1.32 -22.78
N ASN A 220 -5.69 2.65 -22.98
CA ASN A 220 -6.72 3.67 -22.64
C ASN A 220 -7.21 3.66 -21.17
N SER A 221 -6.65 2.81 -20.30
CA SER A 221 -6.93 2.79 -18.87
C SER A 221 -6.20 3.93 -18.16
N GLY A 222 -6.84 4.49 -17.13
CA GLY A 222 -6.26 5.56 -16.32
C GLY A 222 -4.92 5.15 -15.72
N ILE A 223 -4.00 6.11 -15.59
CA ILE A 223 -2.71 5.92 -14.91
C ILE A 223 -2.89 5.92 -13.38
N ASN A 224 -4.12 6.17 -12.92
CA ASN A 224 -4.44 6.87 -11.67
C ASN A 224 -4.75 5.95 -10.48
N ASP A 225 -4.40 4.66 -10.53
CA ASP A 225 -4.66 3.75 -9.41
C ASP A 225 -3.42 2.93 -9.01
N SER A 226 -2.72 3.43 -7.99
CA SER A 226 -1.57 2.75 -7.37
C SER A 226 -1.37 3.19 -5.92
N SER A 227 -1.06 2.24 -5.03
CA SER A 227 -0.83 2.52 -3.60
C SER A 227 0.07 1.48 -2.92
N ILE A 228 0.44 1.75 -1.66
CA ILE A 228 1.05 0.77 -0.75
C ILE A 228 -0.04 -0.23 -0.34
N ALA A 229 -1.18 0.26 0.14
CA ALA A 229 -2.33 -0.59 0.41
C ALA A 229 -3.64 -0.04 -0.15
N GLU A 230 -4.56 -0.96 -0.46
CA GLU A 230 -5.99 -0.68 -0.63
C GLU A 230 -6.76 -1.83 0.01
N ILE A 231 -7.55 -1.53 1.05
CA ILE A 231 -8.40 -2.51 1.73
C ILE A 231 -9.87 -2.25 1.39
N GLY A 232 -10.58 -3.29 0.98
CA GLY A 232 -12.02 -3.29 0.75
C GLY A 232 -12.83 -3.20 2.05
N PRO A 233 -14.17 -3.22 1.98
CA PRO A 233 -15.05 -2.85 3.07
C PRO A 233 -14.94 -3.79 4.28
N GLU A 234 -15.20 -3.23 5.47
CA GLU A 234 -15.19 -3.95 6.75
C GLU A 234 -13.84 -4.67 7.04
N SER A 235 -12.73 -4.10 6.53
CA SER A 235 -11.35 -4.60 6.73
C SER A 235 -10.55 -3.81 7.76
N ASN A 236 -9.51 -4.40 8.33
CA ASN A 236 -8.53 -3.70 9.17
C ASN A 236 -7.10 -3.89 8.64
N LEU A 237 -6.30 -2.83 8.64
CA LEU A 237 -4.87 -2.86 8.36
C LEU A 237 -4.11 -2.15 9.48
N THR A 238 -3.40 -2.90 10.30
CA THR A 238 -2.54 -2.38 11.37
C THR A 238 -1.08 -2.49 10.94
N ILE A 239 -0.37 -1.37 10.92
CA ILE A 239 1.06 -1.31 10.61
C ILE A 239 1.78 -0.68 11.80
N MET A 240 2.74 -1.39 12.39
CA MET A 240 3.46 -0.99 13.60
C MET A 240 4.98 -1.02 13.37
N GLU A 241 5.70 -0.04 13.91
CA GLU A 241 7.19 0.03 13.94
C GLU A 241 7.86 -0.15 12.56
N THR A 242 7.15 0.14 11.47
CA THR A 242 7.55 -0.26 10.11
C THR A 242 8.12 0.90 9.32
N SER A 243 9.19 0.66 8.56
CA SER A 243 9.87 1.67 7.74
C SER A 243 9.55 1.52 6.25
N PHE A 244 9.16 2.61 5.59
CA PHE A 244 9.00 2.72 4.14
C PHE A 244 10.03 3.71 3.59
N THR A 245 10.85 3.28 2.62
CA THR A 245 11.93 4.09 2.06
C THR A 245 11.89 4.05 0.53
N GLU A 246 11.98 5.21 -0.13
CA GLU A 246 11.88 5.34 -1.61
C GLU A 246 10.61 4.71 -2.23
N VAL A 247 9.47 4.78 -1.55
CA VAL A 247 8.21 4.20 -2.05
C VAL A 247 7.47 5.20 -2.94
N LEU A 248 7.14 4.80 -4.18
CA LEU A 248 6.51 5.66 -5.19
C LEU A 248 5.09 5.16 -5.56
N GLY A 249 4.07 6.01 -5.39
CA GLY A 249 2.66 5.67 -5.62
C GLY A 249 1.79 6.86 -6.06
N MET A 250 0.53 6.60 -6.42
CA MET A 250 -0.48 7.64 -6.62
C MET A 250 -1.06 8.07 -5.28
N THR A 251 -1.28 7.11 -4.37
CA THR A 251 -1.68 7.32 -2.97
C THR A 251 -0.80 6.46 -2.07
N GLY A 252 -0.68 6.74 -0.79
CA GLY A 252 -0.04 5.83 0.17
C GLY A 252 -0.97 4.67 0.54
N PHE A 253 -2.06 5.00 1.22
CA PHE A 253 -3.03 4.05 1.77
C PHE A 253 -4.45 4.42 1.33
N LYS A 254 -5.28 3.41 1.13
CA LYS A 254 -6.69 3.54 0.75
C LYS A 254 -7.54 2.52 1.48
N ALA A 255 -8.76 2.92 1.78
CA ALA A 255 -9.73 2.09 2.49
C ALA A 255 -11.14 2.37 1.97
N GLU A 256 -11.91 1.31 1.79
CA GLU A 256 -13.35 1.38 1.54
C GLU A 256 -14.15 1.51 2.85
N LYS A 257 -15.47 1.63 2.71
CA LYS A 257 -16.39 1.97 3.80
C LYS A 257 -16.28 1.02 4.99
N SER A 258 -16.39 1.59 6.20
CA SER A 258 -16.34 0.87 7.50
C SER A 258 -14.98 0.21 7.80
N SER A 259 -13.94 0.49 7.03
CA SER A 259 -12.60 -0.12 7.18
C SER A 259 -11.64 0.82 7.89
N VAL A 260 -10.64 0.27 8.58
CA VAL A 260 -9.70 1.04 9.41
C VAL A 260 -8.25 0.76 9.00
N ILE A 261 -7.46 1.82 8.82
CA ILE A 261 -6.00 1.75 8.66
C ILE A 261 -5.33 2.44 9.85
N ILE A 262 -4.49 1.70 10.57
CA ILE A 262 -3.74 2.19 11.73
C ILE A 262 -2.25 2.14 11.39
N LEU A 263 -1.56 3.27 11.52
CA LEU A 263 -0.11 3.41 11.39
C LEU A 263 0.47 3.83 12.75
N ASP A 264 1.11 2.91 13.47
CA ASP A 264 1.75 3.18 14.76
C ASP A 264 3.28 3.21 14.61
N SER A 265 3.90 4.29 15.09
CA SER A 265 5.35 4.43 15.22
C SER A 265 6.13 4.16 13.92
N CYS A 266 5.48 4.37 12.77
CA CYS A 266 6.03 4.09 11.44
C CYS A 266 6.99 5.19 10.96
N THR A 267 7.91 4.84 10.08
CA THR A 267 8.89 5.76 9.50
C THR A 267 8.75 5.81 7.99
N LEU A 268 8.62 6.99 7.39
CA LEU A 268 8.54 7.18 5.94
C LEU A 268 9.66 8.11 5.47
N VAL A 269 10.50 7.65 4.55
CA VAL A 269 11.69 8.39 4.07
C VAL A 269 11.74 8.45 2.55
N MET A 270 11.79 9.66 1.98
CA MET A 270 11.92 9.89 0.53
C MET A 270 10.83 9.20 -0.33
N CYS A 271 9.63 9.05 0.23
CA CYS A 271 8.46 8.51 -0.47
C CYS A 271 7.73 9.59 -1.29
N PHE A 272 7.08 9.21 -2.39
CA PHE A 272 6.29 10.12 -3.23
C PHE A 272 4.87 9.60 -3.48
N PHE A 273 3.86 10.43 -3.20
CA PHE A 273 2.45 10.12 -3.43
C PHE A 273 1.73 11.28 -4.14
N GLU A 274 1.39 11.11 -5.42
CA GLU A 274 0.78 12.15 -6.27
C GLU A 274 -0.45 12.84 -5.63
N GLU A 275 -1.38 12.04 -5.12
CA GLU A 275 -2.61 12.44 -4.41
C GLU A 275 -2.42 12.47 -2.88
N GLY A 276 -1.18 12.48 -2.38
CA GLY A 276 -0.86 12.41 -0.95
C GLY A 276 -0.92 10.98 -0.37
N MET A 277 -0.37 10.81 0.84
CA MET A 277 -0.33 9.51 1.50
C MET A 277 -1.73 8.93 1.78
N ILE A 278 -2.71 9.78 2.09
CA ILE A 278 -4.12 9.43 2.26
C ILE A 278 -4.95 10.32 1.34
N LEU A 279 -5.90 9.72 0.61
CA LEU A 279 -6.90 10.42 -0.19
C LEU A 279 -8.29 10.14 0.40
N ILE A 280 -9.05 11.20 0.69
CA ILE A 280 -10.45 11.13 1.11
C ILE A 280 -11.34 11.72 0.00
N ASP A 281 -12.37 10.99 -0.41
CA ASP A 281 -13.38 11.45 -1.37
C ASP A 281 -14.68 10.66 -1.17
N THR A 282 -15.65 11.21 -0.42
CA THR A 282 -16.91 10.49 -0.14
C THR A 282 -17.85 10.32 -1.33
N ASN A 283 -17.50 10.86 -2.50
CA ASN A 283 -18.14 10.50 -3.78
C ASN A 283 -17.58 9.19 -4.38
N SER A 284 -16.54 8.61 -3.79
CA SER A 284 -15.78 7.47 -4.31
C SER A 284 -15.68 6.34 -3.30
N TYR A 285 -16.29 5.19 -3.60
CA TYR A 285 -16.32 4.01 -2.72
C TYR A 285 -14.93 3.49 -2.28
N LYS A 286 -13.86 3.88 -2.97
CA LYS A 286 -12.46 3.51 -2.70
C LYS A 286 -11.70 4.36 -1.67
N ASN A 287 -12.24 5.53 -1.32
CA ASN A 287 -11.51 6.57 -0.58
C ASN A 287 -12.30 7.03 0.65
N VAL A 288 -12.90 6.06 1.37
CA VAL A 288 -13.94 6.29 2.39
C VAL A 288 -13.81 5.45 3.66
N GLY A 289 -12.61 5.02 4.02
CA GLY A 289 -12.33 4.41 5.32
C GLY A 289 -11.92 5.42 6.40
N HIS A 290 -11.51 4.87 7.53
CA HIS A 290 -10.98 5.59 8.68
C HIS A 290 -9.48 5.36 8.82
N TYR A 291 -8.72 6.39 9.14
CA TYR A 291 -7.26 6.35 9.22
C TYR A 291 -6.80 6.90 10.57
N ILE A 292 -5.88 6.20 11.24
CA ILE A 292 -5.31 6.59 12.53
C ILE A 292 -3.79 6.53 12.41
N ILE A 293 -3.09 7.60 12.76
CA ILE A 293 -1.63 7.67 12.76
C ILE A 293 -1.18 8.05 14.17
N ASN A 294 -0.46 7.15 14.84
CA ASN A 294 0.05 7.33 16.19
C ASN A 294 1.58 7.39 16.16
N GLY A 295 2.14 8.57 16.44
CA GLY A 295 3.57 8.83 16.37
C GLY A 295 4.12 8.74 14.94
N GLY A 296 5.41 8.39 14.84
CA GLY A 296 6.11 8.18 13.57
C GLY A 296 6.91 9.38 13.07
N TYR A 297 7.75 9.11 12.07
CA TYR A 297 8.76 10.04 11.53
C TYR A 297 8.70 10.07 9.99
N PHE A 298 8.32 11.22 9.44
CA PHE A 298 8.07 11.41 8.02
C PHE A 298 9.09 12.42 7.46
N LEU A 299 10.12 11.93 6.75
CA LEU A 299 11.24 12.73 6.26
C LEU A 299 11.29 12.77 4.74
N SER A 300 11.29 13.97 4.16
CA SER A 300 11.34 14.21 2.71
C SER A 300 10.25 13.44 1.95
N VAL A 301 9.08 13.25 2.57
CA VAL A 301 7.91 12.71 1.89
C VAL A 301 7.37 13.81 0.97
N MET A 302 6.98 13.44 -0.25
CA MET A 302 6.58 14.38 -1.29
C MET A 302 5.26 13.98 -1.92
N GLY A 303 4.60 14.91 -2.60
CA GLY A 303 3.43 14.60 -3.43
C GLY A 303 3.13 15.64 -4.50
N GLY A 304 2.14 15.38 -5.34
CA GLY A 304 1.62 16.35 -6.29
C GLY A 304 0.77 17.40 -5.58
N ARG A 305 -0.35 16.94 -4.98
CA ARG A 305 -1.35 17.81 -4.33
C ARG A 305 -1.05 18.14 -2.88
N SER A 306 -0.89 17.11 -2.06
CA SER A 306 -0.46 17.18 -0.65
C SER A 306 0.57 16.09 -0.39
N THR A 307 1.24 16.15 0.75
CA THR A 307 2.13 15.07 1.18
C THR A 307 1.39 13.96 1.94
N ILE A 308 0.52 14.32 2.89
CA ILE A 308 -0.04 13.37 3.86
C ILE A 308 -1.55 13.17 3.66
N VAL A 309 -2.36 14.23 3.59
CA VAL A 309 -3.83 14.12 3.44
C VAL A 309 -4.36 15.02 2.33
N THR A 310 -4.92 14.43 1.28
CA THR A 310 -5.73 15.14 0.27
C THR A 310 -7.21 14.85 0.51
N ILE A 311 -8.04 15.89 0.54
CA ILE A 311 -9.48 15.79 0.78
C ILE A 311 -10.20 16.39 -0.43
N LYS A 312 -11.01 15.58 -1.13
CA LYS A 312 -11.85 16.04 -2.24
C LYS A 312 -13.26 16.38 -1.76
N GLU A 313 -13.87 15.48 -1.00
CA GLU A 313 -15.10 15.70 -0.26
C GLU A 313 -15.15 14.77 0.96
N ILE A 314 -15.80 15.21 2.05
CA ILE A 314 -15.84 14.49 3.32
C ILE A 314 -17.17 14.66 4.08
N ASP A 315 -17.60 13.57 4.69
CA ASP A 315 -18.70 13.45 5.64
C ASP A 315 -18.33 12.43 6.74
N SER A 316 -19.27 12.07 7.62
CA SER A 316 -19.02 11.18 8.76
C SER A 316 -18.74 9.70 8.41
N THR A 317 -18.72 9.32 7.12
CA THR A 317 -18.33 7.97 6.69
C THR A 317 -16.81 7.77 6.63
N SER A 318 -16.00 8.82 6.85
CA SER A 318 -14.53 8.76 6.73
C SER A 318 -13.86 9.71 7.71
N SER A 319 -12.68 9.36 8.21
CA SER A 319 -11.94 10.21 9.15
C SER A 319 -10.43 9.97 9.10
N VAL A 320 -9.63 10.97 9.50
CA VAL A 320 -8.18 10.86 9.64
C VAL A 320 -7.76 11.51 10.96
N GLU A 321 -7.20 10.73 11.88
CA GLU A 321 -6.64 11.19 13.15
C GLU A 321 -5.12 11.04 13.13
N ILE A 322 -4.39 12.11 13.41
CA ILE A 322 -2.91 12.14 13.40
C ILE A 322 -2.42 12.68 14.74
N ASN A 323 -1.75 11.81 15.50
CA ASN A 323 -1.32 12.02 16.88
C ASN A 323 0.20 11.97 17.00
N PHE A 324 0.84 12.96 17.63
CA PHE A 324 2.27 12.96 18.00
C PHE A 324 3.27 12.70 16.85
N SER A 325 2.87 12.92 15.60
CA SER A 325 3.68 12.59 14.41
C SER A 325 4.64 13.72 14.03
N PHE A 326 5.91 13.38 13.75
CA PHE A 326 6.93 14.34 13.34
C PHE A 326 7.15 14.33 11.83
N PHE A 327 7.18 15.51 11.22
CA PHE A 327 7.33 15.70 9.77
C PHE A 327 8.47 16.67 9.47
N ASP A 328 9.37 16.28 8.57
CA ASP A 328 10.56 17.03 8.19
C ASP A 328 10.67 17.08 6.66
N SER A 329 10.86 18.29 6.13
CA SER A 329 11.11 18.52 4.69
C SER A 329 10.00 17.95 3.78
N CYS A 330 8.77 17.85 4.29
CA CYS A 330 7.58 17.39 3.57
C CYS A 330 6.96 18.52 2.72
N PHE A 331 6.72 18.28 1.42
CA PHE A 331 6.14 19.28 0.51
C PHE A 331 5.40 18.69 -0.69
N SER A 332 4.38 19.41 -1.17
CA SER A 332 3.73 19.14 -2.46
C SER A 332 4.23 20.04 -3.59
N VAL A 333 4.28 19.49 -4.81
CA VAL A 333 4.88 20.12 -5.99
C VAL A 333 3.94 21.14 -6.65
N ASP A 334 2.64 20.85 -6.73
CA ASP A 334 1.69 21.68 -7.49
C ASP A 334 1.20 22.91 -6.70
N TYR A 335 1.06 22.78 -5.37
CA TYR A 335 0.41 23.79 -4.52
C TYR A 335 1.27 24.28 -3.36
N GLY A 336 2.44 23.67 -3.11
CA GLY A 336 3.27 23.98 -1.93
C GLY A 336 2.63 23.58 -0.61
N ALA A 337 1.62 22.69 -0.63
CA ALA A 337 0.98 22.18 0.57
C ALA A 337 1.96 21.28 1.33
N GLY A 338 2.16 21.56 2.62
CA GLY A 338 3.10 20.79 3.44
C GLY A 338 2.54 19.41 3.75
N ILE A 339 1.33 19.37 4.32
CA ILE A 339 0.77 18.15 4.93
C ILE A 339 -0.69 17.91 4.54
N VAL A 340 -1.55 18.94 4.51
CA VAL A 340 -2.97 18.81 4.13
C VAL A 340 -3.33 19.70 2.94
N TYR A 341 -4.12 19.16 2.01
CA TYR A 341 -4.83 19.92 0.98
C TYR A 341 -6.32 19.54 0.92
N SER A 342 -7.20 20.48 1.27
CA SER A 342 -8.66 20.32 1.22
C SER A 342 -9.27 21.10 0.06
N LEU A 343 -9.83 20.36 -0.90
CA LEU A 343 -10.69 20.85 -1.98
C LEU A 343 -12.18 20.90 -1.59
N SER A 344 -12.53 20.32 -0.43
CA SER A 344 -13.91 20.26 0.05
C SER A 344 -14.40 21.63 0.53
N TYR A 345 -15.71 21.84 0.44
CA TYR A 345 -16.45 22.95 1.07
C TYR A 345 -17.24 22.47 2.31
N SER A 346 -17.04 21.22 2.73
CA SER A 346 -17.75 20.59 3.83
C SER A 346 -17.15 20.96 5.17
N ASN A 347 -17.96 21.58 6.04
CA ASN A 347 -17.66 21.82 7.46
C ASN A 347 -17.31 20.52 8.22
N SER A 348 -17.68 19.35 7.67
CA SER A 348 -17.31 18.04 8.20
C SER A 348 -15.81 17.78 8.16
N THR A 349 -15.02 18.60 7.45
CA THR A 349 -13.55 18.50 7.47
C THR A 349 -12.99 18.68 8.88
N ASN A 350 -13.46 19.72 9.60
CA ASN A 350 -12.97 20.02 10.95
C ASN A 350 -13.35 18.93 11.97
N THR A 351 -14.49 18.27 11.80
CA THR A 351 -14.99 17.25 12.74
C THR A 351 -14.42 15.85 12.51
N ASN A 352 -13.89 15.56 11.32
CA ASN A 352 -13.42 14.22 10.95
C ASN A 352 -11.91 14.15 10.60
N ILE A 353 -11.21 15.29 10.53
CA ILE A 353 -9.76 15.36 10.30
C ILE A 353 -9.11 16.11 11.46
N SER A 354 -8.25 15.44 12.23
CA SER A 354 -7.68 15.95 13.47
C SER A 354 -6.16 15.76 13.56
N PHE A 355 -5.47 16.78 14.09
CA PHE A 355 -4.03 16.83 14.32
C PHE A 355 -3.73 17.17 15.79
N ASN A 356 -3.22 16.19 16.52
CA ASN A 356 -2.94 16.27 17.95
C ASN A 356 -1.42 16.29 18.20
N GLU A 357 -0.93 17.39 18.81
CA GLU A 357 0.49 17.68 19.09
C GLU A 357 1.41 17.55 17.85
N TRP A 358 1.39 18.58 16.99
CA TRP A 358 2.02 18.59 15.67
C TRP A 358 3.06 19.72 15.48
N GLY A 359 4.00 19.53 14.55
CA GLY A 359 5.08 20.49 14.23
C GLY A 359 4.76 21.44 13.05
N PRO A 360 5.65 22.40 12.74
CA PRO A 360 5.38 23.47 11.77
C PRO A 360 5.32 22.96 10.33
N SER A 361 4.16 23.12 9.68
CA SER A 361 3.95 22.80 8.26
C SER A 361 2.69 23.46 7.69
N ILE A 362 2.52 23.40 6.36
CA ILE A 362 1.44 24.11 5.66
C ILE A 362 0.17 23.24 5.53
N SER A 363 -0.97 23.81 5.94
CA SER A 363 -2.33 23.33 5.69
C SER A 363 -3.05 24.31 4.74
N LEU A 364 -3.62 23.78 3.65
CA LEU A 364 -4.33 24.53 2.61
C LEU A 364 -5.78 24.04 2.48
N SER A 365 -6.76 24.95 2.53
CA SER A 365 -8.20 24.63 2.39
C SER A 365 -8.95 25.59 1.46
N MET A 366 -10.11 25.19 0.93
CA MET A 366 -10.95 26.07 0.11
C MET A 366 -11.59 27.20 0.92
N THR A 367 -12.11 26.89 2.11
CA THR A 367 -12.68 27.88 3.05
C THR A 367 -12.10 27.66 4.44
N LYS A 368 -12.48 28.52 5.40
CA LYS A 368 -12.06 28.41 6.80
C LYS A 368 -12.80 27.31 7.55
N GLU A 369 -14.02 27.00 7.12
CA GLU A 369 -14.89 25.96 7.67
C GLU A 369 -14.46 24.56 7.20
N SER A 370 -13.85 24.44 6.02
CA SER A 370 -13.24 23.19 5.54
C SER A 370 -11.77 23.01 5.94
N GLU A 371 -11.32 23.74 6.96
CA GLU A 371 -10.01 23.55 7.58
C GLU A 371 -10.05 22.41 8.63
N PRO A 372 -9.07 21.49 8.67
CA PRO A 372 -8.99 20.46 9.71
C PRO A 372 -8.90 21.01 11.14
N TYR A 373 -9.14 20.15 12.13
CA TYR A 373 -8.86 20.46 13.53
C TYR A 373 -7.37 20.31 13.85
N PHE A 374 -6.78 21.32 14.47
CA PHE A 374 -5.40 21.31 14.97
C PHE A 374 -5.38 21.71 16.44
N SER A 375 -4.93 20.80 17.31
CA SER A 375 -4.89 20.98 18.77
C SER A 375 -4.06 22.18 19.24
N ASN A 376 -2.89 22.41 18.63
CA ASN A 376 -1.93 23.47 18.96
C ASN A 376 -1.89 24.59 17.89
N LYS A 377 -3.02 24.86 17.24
CA LYS A 377 -3.13 25.82 16.13
C LYS A 377 -2.58 27.21 16.44
N ASP A 378 -2.89 27.75 17.61
CA ASP A 378 -2.51 29.13 17.98
C ASP A 378 -0.98 29.27 18.07
N ASP A 379 -0.28 28.28 18.62
CA ASP A 379 1.19 28.26 18.68
C ASP A 379 1.80 28.14 17.28
N LEU A 380 1.24 27.28 16.43
CA LEU A 380 1.69 27.08 15.05
C LEU A 380 1.51 28.33 14.17
N ILE A 381 0.46 29.13 14.40
CA ILE A 381 0.26 30.45 13.76
C ILE A 381 1.30 31.47 14.24
N ILE A 382 1.78 31.38 15.48
CA ILE A 382 2.84 32.24 16.01
C ILE A 382 4.20 31.86 15.41
N GLU A 383 4.50 30.57 15.27
CA GLU A 383 5.76 30.09 14.68
C GLU A 383 5.80 30.26 13.15
N ASN A 384 4.67 30.00 12.46
CA ASN A 384 4.54 30.09 11.01
C ASN A 384 3.21 30.76 10.60
N PRO A 385 3.15 32.10 10.53
CA PRO A 385 1.93 32.84 10.17
C PRO A 385 1.38 32.55 8.77
N ASP A 386 2.19 31.99 7.86
CA ASP A 386 1.79 31.57 6.51
C ASP A 386 1.51 30.05 6.42
N GLY A 387 1.55 29.33 7.56
CA GLY A 387 1.29 27.89 7.67
C GLY A 387 -0.17 27.48 7.52
N PHE A 388 -1.11 28.42 7.67
CA PHE A 388 -2.54 28.17 7.49
C PHE A 388 -3.10 29.16 6.48
N VAL A 389 -3.50 28.65 5.32
CA VAL A 389 -3.84 29.46 4.14
C VAL A 389 -5.06 28.93 3.41
N THR A 390 -5.85 29.82 2.83
CA THR A 390 -7.03 29.48 2.01
C THR A 390 -6.83 29.96 0.58
N ASN A 391 -7.41 29.23 -0.40
CA ASN A 391 -7.18 29.53 -1.82
C ASN A 391 -7.53 31.01 -2.17
N PRO A 392 -6.64 31.76 -2.85
CA PRO A 392 -6.78 33.21 -3.03
C PRO A 392 -7.98 33.57 -3.91
N THR A 393 -9.04 34.10 -3.31
CA THR A 393 -10.30 34.36 -4.01
C THR A 393 -10.30 35.68 -4.79
N LYS A 394 -9.48 36.67 -4.39
CA LYS A 394 -9.43 38.02 -4.98
C LYS A 394 -8.04 38.63 -4.91
N MET A 395 -7.50 39.06 -6.04
CA MET A 395 -6.35 39.98 -6.04
C MET A 395 -6.83 41.41 -5.78
N ILE A 396 -6.33 42.04 -4.72
CA ILE A 396 -6.53 43.47 -4.44
C ILE A 396 -5.16 44.16 -4.49
N LEU A 397 -5.02 45.08 -5.44
CA LEU A 397 -3.86 45.95 -5.55
C LEU A 397 -3.92 47.03 -4.46
N SER A 398 -2.86 47.15 -3.66
CA SER A 398 -2.72 48.22 -2.67
C SER A 398 -2.54 49.59 -3.34
N PRO A 399 -2.82 50.72 -2.66
CA PRO A 399 -2.55 52.06 -3.19
C PRO A 399 -1.08 52.28 -3.60
N ASP A 400 -0.15 51.60 -2.91
CA ASP A 400 1.30 51.65 -3.16
C ASP A 400 1.78 50.66 -4.24
N SER A 401 0.88 49.89 -4.88
CA SER A 401 1.23 48.74 -5.72
C SER A 401 1.96 49.08 -7.03
N VAL A 402 2.26 50.36 -7.28
CA VAL A 402 3.15 50.81 -8.35
C VAL A 402 4.55 50.16 -8.22
N ASN A 403 4.97 49.82 -6.99
CA ASN A 403 6.28 49.18 -6.72
C ASN A 403 6.20 47.73 -6.19
N SER A 404 5.05 47.25 -5.71
CA SER A 404 4.92 45.90 -5.13
C SER A 404 3.51 45.31 -5.22
N THR A 405 3.39 44.11 -5.77
CA THR A 405 2.12 43.36 -5.78
C THR A 405 1.92 42.64 -4.45
N SER A 406 0.89 43.02 -3.70
CA SER A 406 0.33 42.20 -2.62
C SER A 406 -0.76 41.28 -3.16
N ILE A 407 -0.80 40.03 -2.71
CA ILE A 407 -1.94 39.13 -2.94
C ILE A 407 -2.64 38.95 -1.59
N LEU A 408 -3.97 39.01 -1.60
CA LEU A 408 -4.77 38.57 -0.45
C LEU A 408 -5.11 37.10 -0.64
N SER A 409 -4.99 36.34 0.44
CA SER A 409 -5.41 34.95 0.50
C SER A 409 -6.95 34.84 0.40
N GLY A 410 -7.48 33.63 0.56
CA GLY A 410 -8.92 33.41 0.72
C GLY A 410 -9.47 34.01 2.04
N GLU A 411 -10.56 33.44 2.54
CA GLU A 411 -11.28 33.99 3.70
C GLU A 411 -10.51 33.82 5.03
N ILE A 412 -9.63 34.79 5.28
CA ILE A 412 -8.97 35.21 6.53
C ILE A 412 -8.37 34.08 7.39
N LEU A 413 -7.07 33.82 7.16
CA LEU A 413 -6.17 33.26 8.17
C LEU A 413 -4.92 34.13 8.39
N SER A 414 -4.36 34.77 7.36
CA SER A 414 -3.46 35.92 7.51
C SER A 414 -3.88 37.10 6.60
N GLU A 415 -3.71 38.35 7.05
CA GLU A 415 -4.29 39.52 6.38
C GLU A 415 -3.52 40.02 5.15
N THR A 416 -2.28 39.58 4.89
CA THR A 416 -1.50 40.00 3.70
C THR A 416 -0.38 39.04 3.32
N ILE A 417 -0.48 38.41 2.14
CA ILE A 417 0.65 37.68 1.54
C ILE A 417 1.51 38.67 0.73
N LYS A 418 2.79 38.80 1.13
CA LYS A 418 3.74 39.76 0.54
C LYS A 418 4.58 39.11 -0.55
N CYS A 419 4.10 39.13 -1.79
CA CYS A 419 4.86 38.64 -2.94
C CYS A 419 6.06 39.56 -3.23
N LYS A 420 7.28 38.99 -3.22
CA LYS A 420 8.50 39.72 -3.59
C LYS A 420 8.59 39.81 -5.12
N ASN A 421 8.66 41.02 -5.66
CA ASN A 421 8.73 41.24 -7.11
C ASN A 421 10.07 40.69 -7.66
N ILE A 422 10.02 39.66 -8.52
CA ILE A 422 11.21 39.02 -9.10
C ILE A 422 11.63 39.74 -10.40
N PHE A 423 10.69 40.42 -11.08
CA PHE A 423 10.93 41.13 -12.33
C PHE A 423 11.41 42.57 -12.12
N ASN A 424 12.65 42.73 -11.61
CA ASN A 424 13.42 43.95 -11.86
C ASN A 424 14.14 43.83 -13.21
N LYS A 425 14.13 44.91 -14.00
CA LYS A 425 14.75 44.99 -15.33
C LYS A 425 15.39 46.36 -15.55
#